data_AF-A0AA87W608-F1
#
_entry.id   AF-A0AA87W608-F1
#
_cell.length_a   1.000
_cell.length_b   1.000
_cell.length_c   1.000
_cell.angle_alpha   90.00
_cell.angle_beta   90.00
_cell.angle_gamma   90.00
#
_symmetry.space_group_name_H-M   'P 1'
#
loop_
_entity.id
_entity.type
_entity.pdbx_description
1 polymer ?
#
loop_
_entity_poly.entity_id
_entity_poly.type
_entity_poly.pdbx_seq_one_letter_code
_entity_poly.pdbx_strand_id
1 'polypeptide(L)'
;MTLVVPQKGGFDRTIVAEFLGPNVVKALVKGQPVLVAQGVQMKLESAQTSRGSWSDGLLIGGHISDKDMNKLDDAIGAQAIVYLPWNDTDGKNWRATWGAQIVGATTAPAPTVSLPEPVEEALQSLTQAVNLGTGLNHPSDKKHAERTIAQLRQEGHSFDPVEVRRWAQRNGWSSSAAADLEKVARKAFR
;
A
#
# COMPACT_ATOMS: atom_id res chain seq x y z
N MET A 1 9.36 16.04 0.90
CA MET A 1 9.19 14.60 1.19
C MET A 1 8.81 14.40 2.64
N THR A 2 8.14 13.29 2.96
CA THR A 2 7.69 12.97 4.32
C THR A 2 8.18 11.58 4.71
N LEU A 3 9.00 11.51 5.77
CA LEU A 3 9.42 10.27 6.40
C LEU A 3 8.37 9.88 7.46
N VAL A 4 7.72 8.74 7.25
CA VAL A 4 6.73 8.16 8.15
C VAL A 4 7.38 7.01 8.93
N VAL A 5 7.34 7.10 10.25
CA VAL A 5 7.87 6.08 11.17
C VAL A 5 6.75 5.55 12.06
N PRO A 6 6.92 4.39 12.75
CA PRO A 6 5.87 3.84 13.60
C PRO A 6 5.40 4.84 14.67
N GLN A 7 6.35 5.50 15.31
CA GLN A 7 6.13 6.52 16.33
C GLN A 7 7.33 7.49 16.36
N LYS A 8 7.09 8.76 16.72
CA LYS A 8 8.17 9.76 16.83
C LYS A 8 9.08 9.46 18.03
N GLY A 9 8.52 8.94 19.12
CA GLY A 9 9.29 8.49 20.28
C GLY A 9 10.11 7.25 19.94
N GLY A 10 11.42 7.29 20.20
CA GLY A 10 12.35 6.20 19.89
C GLY A 10 12.86 6.17 18.44
N PHE A 11 12.42 7.11 17.58
CA PHE A 11 12.98 7.26 16.23
C PHE A 11 14.49 7.48 16.25
N ASP A 12 14.98 8.23 17.23
CA ASP A 12 16.40 8.53 17.47
C ASP A 12 17.30 7.32 17.72
N ARG A 13 16.72 6.14 17.95
CA ARG A 13 17.41 4.86 18.17
C ARG A 13 17.39 3.94 16.94
N THR A 14 16.89 4.41 15.81
CA THR A 14 16.77 3.61 14.58
C THR A 14 18.00 3.78 13.70
N ILE A 15 18.27 2.79 12.85
CA ILE A 15 19.32 2.87 11.82
C ILE A 15 19.11 4.04 10.84
N VAL A 16 17.85 4.44 10.61
CA VAL A 16 17.52 5.62 9.80
C VAL A 16 17.96 6.90 10.51
N ALA A 17 17.73 7.01 11.82
CA ALA A 17 18.20 8.14 12.60
C ALA A 17 19.73 8.20 12.69
N GLU A 18 20.39 7.04 12.85
CA GLU A 18 21.86 6.94 12.81
C GLU A 18 22.41 7.47 11.48
N PHE A 19 21.83 7.03 10.35
CA PHE A 19 22.21 7.48 9.02
C PHE A 19 22.02 8.99 8.81
N LEU A 20 20.92 9.57 9.29
CA LEU A 20 20.63 11.01 9.15
C LEU A 20 21.51 11.88 10.05
N GLY A 21 22.03 11.32 11.14
CA GLY A 21 22.87 12.02 12.10
C GLY A 21 22.10 12.86 13.13
N PRO A 22 22.73 13.12 14.29
CA PRO A 22 22.03 13.60 15.49
C PRO A 22 21.40 14.99 15.34
N ASN A 23 22.02 15.88 14.56
CA ASN A 23 21.50 17.24 14.36
C ASN A 23 20.19 17.24 13.56
N VAL A 24 20.13 16.43 12.50
CA VAL A 24 18.94 16.28 11.66
C VAL A 24 17.82 15.63 12.46
N VAL A 25 18.12 14.52 13.14
CA VAL A 25 17.15 13.79 13.97
C VAL A 25 16.56 14.69 15.04
N LYS A 26 17.38 15.48 15.73
CA LYS A 26 16.91 16.42 16.77
C LYS A 26 15.95 17.47 16.23
N ALA A 27 16.18 18.00 15.02
CA ALA A 27 15.27 18.94 14.39
C ALA A 27 13.96 18.26 13.97
N LEU A 28 14.05 17.09 13.32
CA LEU A 28 12.89 16.31 12.87
C LEU A 28 11.97 15.88 14.03
N VAL A 29 12.53 15.40 15.14
CA VAL A 29 11.75 15.01 16.34
C VAL A 29 11.01 16.20 16.95
N LYS A 30 11.56 17.43 16.81
CA LYS A 30 10.89 18.68 17.22
C LYS A 30 9.83 19.16 16.21
N GLY A 31 9.59 18.42 15.13
CA GLY A 31 8.66 18.80 14.07
C GLY A 31 9.21 19.87 13.11
N GLN A 32 10.51 20.15 13.14
CA GLN A 32 11.14 21.11 12.24
C GLN A 32 11.49 20.42 10.91
N PRO A 33 11.06 20.96 9.76
CA PRO A 33 11.53 20.49 8.46
C PRO A 33 13.03 20.70 8.33
N VAL A 34 13.72 19.73 7.72
CA VAL A 34 15.16 19.81 7.45
C VAL A 34 15.43 19.75 5.95
N LEU A 35 16.50 20.40 5.49
CA LEU A 35 17.00 20.21 4.14
C LEU A 35 17.88 18.96 4.09
N VAL A 36 17.56 18.02 3.20
CA VAL A 36 18.32 16.77 3.01
C VAL A 36 19.06 16.72 1.67
N ALA A 37 18.66 17.57 0.73
CA ALA A 37 19.35 17.85 -0.52
C ALA A 37 18.96 19.25 -1.01
N GLN A 38 19.61 19.74 -2.08
CA GLN A 38 19.27 21.04 -2.68
C GLN A 38 17.78 21.08 -3.06
N GLY A 39 17.03 21.99 -2.44
CA GLY A 39 15.60 22.17 -2.68
C GLY A 39 14.69 21.08 -2.08
N VAL A 40 15.23 20.08 -1.38
CA VAL A 40 14.44 18.97 -0.85
C VAL A 40 14.33 19.06 0.67
N GLN A 41 13.13 19.41 1.14
CA GLN A 41 12.79 19.38 2.56
C GLN A 41 12.19 18.04 2.97
N MET A 42 12.62 17.54 4.13
CA MET A 42 12.09 16.37 4.81
C MET A 42 11.35 16.79 6.08
N LYS A 43 10.17 16.19 6.29
CA LYS A 43 9.42 16.23 7.54
C LYS A 43 9.31 14.82 8.13
N LEU A 44 9.18 14.73 9.45
CA LEU A 44 8.98 13.47 10.16
C LEU A 44 7.55 13.37 10.68
N GLU A 45 6.86 12.32 10.27
CA GLU A 45 5.52 11.97 10.75
C GLU A 45 5.47 10.59 11.40
N SER A 46 4.47 10.40 12.26
CA SER A 46 4.19 9.10 12.88
C SER A 46 2.93 8.51 12.29
N ALA A 47 2.98 7.23 11.91
CA ALA A 47 1.83 6.51 11.39
C ALA A 47 0.69 6.37 12.42
N GLN A 48 1.00 6.42 13.72
CA GLN A 48 0.00 6.38 14.79
C GLN A 48 -0.78 7.68 14.92
N THR A 49 -0.12 8.83 14.78
CA THR A 49 -0.72 10.14 15.09
C THR A 49 -1.21 10.89 13.86
N SER A 50 -0.75 10.51 12.66
CA SER A 50 -1.16 11.17 11.42
C SER A 50 -2.60 10.82 11.05
N ARG A 51 -3.44 11.84 10.86
CA ARG A 51 -4.86 11.70 10.52
C ARG A 51 -5.14 11.69 9.01
N GLY A 52 -4.21 11.17 8.21
CA GLY A 52 -4.46 10.88 6.79
C GLY A 52 -4.24 12.02 5.78
N SER A 53 -3.66 13.16 6.15
CA SER A 53 -3.16 14.14 5.17
C SER A 53 -1.63 14.06 5.09
N TRP A 54 -1.11 12.99 4.51
CA TRP A 54 0.29 13.01 4.13
C TRP A 54 0.44 13.87 2.89
N SER A 55 1.40 14.79 2.97
CA SER A 55 1.64 15.81 1.95
C SER A 55 1.85 15.18 0.57
N ASP A 56 1.41 15.89 -0.46
CA ASP A 56 1.70 15.54 -1.85
C ASP A 56 3.21 15.37 -2.08
N GLY A 57 3.57 14.40 -2.91
CA GLY A 57 4.97 14.13 -3.30
C GLY A 57 5.51 12.79 -2.80
N LEU A 58 6.78 12.76 -2.38
CA LEU A 58 7.47 11.54 -1.96
C LEU A 58 7.17 11.19 -0.49
N LEU A 59 6.60 10.01 -0.27
CA LEU A 59 6.41 9.39 1.04
C LEU A 59 7.46 8.30 1.26
N ILE A 60 8.03 8.23 2.46
CA ILE A 60 8.98 7.20 2.85
C ILE A 60 8.43 6.48 4.09
N GLY A 61 8.01 5.22 3.94
CA GLY A 61 7.60 4.36 5.05
C GLY A 61 8.82 3.66 5.64
N GLY A 62 9.32 4.14 6.77
CA GLY A 62 10.50 3.58 7.44
C GLY A 62 10.09 2.62 8.54
N HIS A 63 10.29 1.31 8.35
CA HIS A 63 10.09 0.30 9.39
C HIS A 63 8.68 0.29 10.00
N ILE A 64 7.68 0.66 9.20
CA ILE A 64 6.27 0.69 9.59
C ILE A 64 5.60 -0.66 9.39
N SER A 65 4.51 -0.91 10.12
CA SER A 65 3.73 -2.13 9.98
C SER A 65 3.00 -2.18 8.62
N ASP A 66 2.62 -3.36 8.14
CA ASP A 66 1.75 -3.49 6.94
C ASP A 66 0.46 -2.67 7.05
N LYS A 67 -0.12 -2.62 8.26
CA LYS A 67 -1.32 -1.81 8.52
C LYS A 67 -1.06 -0.32 8.31
N ASP A 68 0.11 0.16 8.69
CA ASP A 68 0.50 1.55 8.50
C ASP A 68 0.94 1.80 7.05
N MET A 69 1.57 0.82 6.40
CA MET A 69 1.93 0.87 4.98
C MET A 69 0.70 0.98 4.08
N ASN A 70 -0.39 0.28 4.41
CA ASN A 70 -1.69 0.41 3.74
C ASN A 70 -2.20 1.85 3.72
N LYS A 71 -1.94 2.64 4.77
CA LYS A 71 -2.33 4.06 4.76
C LYS A 71 -1.54 4.84 3.71
N LEU A 72 -0.30 4.43 3.39
CA LEU A 72 0.58 5.13 2.45
C LEU A 72 0.15 4.77 1.04
N ASP A 73 -0.11 3.48 0.83
CA ASP A 73 -0.69 2.95 -0.39
C ASP A 73 -2.02 3.65 -0.73
N ASP A 74 -2.83 3.98 0.28
CA ASP A 74 -4.12 4.68 0.12
C ASP A 74 -3.98 6.22 -0.03
N ALA A 75 -2.76 6.77 0.01
CA ALA A 75 -2.53 8.22 -0.03
C ALA A 75 -2.62 8.77 -1.47
N ILE A 76 -3.78 9.30 -1.84
CA ILE A 76 -4.09 9.83 -3.19
C ILE A 76 -3.08 10.90 -3.68
N GLY A 77 -2.48 11.68 -2.76
CA GLY A 77 -1.51 12.73 -3.09
C GLY A 77 -0.07 12.25 -3.29
N ALA A 78 0.23 10.97 -3.00
CA ALA A 78 1.58 10.44 -3.12
C ALA A 78 2.00 10.35 -4.60
N GLN A 79 3.09 11.02 -4.97
CA GLN A 79 3.68 10.92 -6.31
C GLN A 79 4.63 9.72 -6.41
N ALA A 80 5.22 9.32 -5.27
CA ALA A 80 6.04 8.15 -5.14
C ALA A 80 6.07 7.68 -3.68
N ILE A 81 6.22 6.38 -3.49
CA ILE A 81 6.34 5.75 -2.18
C ILE A 81 7.63 4.94 -2.15
N VAL A 82 8.44 5.15 -1.12
CA VAL A 82 9.61 4.32 -0.80
C VAL A 82 9.31 3.57 0.48
N TYR A 83 9.45 2.25 0.45
CA TYR A 83 9.24 1.39 1.60
C TYR A 83 10.58 0.80 2.07
N LEU A 84 10.91 1.03 3.33
CA LEU A 84 12.00 0.36 4.03
C LEU A 84 11.38 -0.66 5.02
N PRO A 85 11.22 -1.93 4.61
CA PRO A 85 10.50 -2.92 5.40
C PRO A 85 11.27 -3.38 6.64
N TRP A 86 10.55 -3.91 7.64
CA TRP A 86 11.17 -4.51 8.82
C TRP A 86 11.82 -5.87 8.53
N ASN A 87 11.30 -6.59 7.52
CA ASN A 87 11.77 -7.90 7.12
C ASN A 87 11.57 -8.11 5.60
N ASP A 88 12.28 -9.10 5.06
CA ASP A 88 12.24 -9.43 3.64
C ASP A 88 10.85 -9.83 3.13
N THR A 89 10.03 -10.46 3.97
CA THR A 89 8.70 -10.96 3.59
C THR A 89 7.77 -9.79 3.26
N ASP A 90 7.72 -8.78 4.12
CA ASP A 90 6.88 -7.59 3.92
C ASP A 90 7.33 -6.84 2.66
N GLY A 91 8.64 -6.71 2.46
CA GLY A 91 9.23 -6.11 1.26
C GLY A 91 8.87 -6.88 -0.01
N LYS A 92 8.96 -8.22 0.01
CA LYS A 92 8.59 -9.08 -1.13
C LYS A 92 7.10 -8.98 -1.45
N ASN A 93 6.24 -8.94 -0.43
CA ASN A 93 4.79 -8.82 -0.61
C ASN A 93 4.41 -7.47 -1.21
N TRP A 94 4.93 -6.37 -0.66
CA TRP A 94 4.66 -5.03 -1.17
C TRP A 94 5.17 -4.86 -2.61
N ARG A 95 6.35 -5.42 -2.90
CA ARG A 95 6.92 -5.46 -4.24
C ARG A 95 6.08 -6.27 -5.23
N ALA A 96 5.51 -7.41 -4.82
CA ALA A 96 4.63 -8.21 -5.66
C ALA A 96 3.31 -7.49 -5.96
N THR A 97 2.81 -6.67 -5.03
CA THR A 97 1.61 -5.83 -5.25
C THR A 97 1.89 -4.71 -6.24
N TRP A 98 2.98 -3.95 -6.05
CA TRP A 98 3.20 -2.69 -6.76
C TRP A 98 4.22 -2.77 -7.91
N GLY A 99 4.85 -3.92 -8.13
CA GLY A 99 5.96 -4.04 -9.09
C GLY A 99 7.17 -3.18 -8.71
N ALA A 100 7.35 -2.91 -7.42
CA ALA A 100 8.34 -1.95 -6.93
C ALA A 100 9.79 -2.30 -7.30
N GLN A 101 10.60 -1.27 -7.54
CA GLN A 101 12.03 -1.39 -7.78
C GLN A 101 12.81 -1.33 -6.47
N ILE A 102 13.84 -2.17 -6.35
CA ILE A 102 14.78 -2.11 -5.22
C ILE A 102 15.86 -1.08 -5.56
N VAL A 103 15.91 0.01 -4.81
CA VAL A 103 16.91 1.06 -4.99
C VAL A 103 18.31 0.52 -4.65
N GLY A 104 19.29 0.78 -5.52
CA GLY A 104 20.69 0.38 -5.31
C GLY A 104 21.03 -1.05 -5.73
N ALA A 105 20.07 -1.83 -6.25
CA ALA A 105 20.31 -3.16 -6.78
C ALA A 105 19.80 -3.29 -8.22
N THR A 106 20.60 -3.88 -9.12
CA THR A 106 20.12 -4.33 -10.43
C THR A 106 19.30 -5.60 -10.23
N THR A 107 18.02 -5.42 -9.90
CA THR A 107 17.10 -6.54 -9.69
C THR A 107 16.14 -6.60 -10.87
N ALA A 108 15.96 -7.78 -11.46
CA ALA A 108 14.90 -8.01 -12.44
C ALA A 108 13.54 -7.60 -11.83
N PRO A 109 12.58 -7.08 -12.61
CA PRO A 109 11.23 -6.78 -12.11
C PRO A 109 10.64 -7.98 -11.36
N ALA A 110 9.81 -7.74 -10.34
CA ALA A 110 9.10 -8.85 -9.72
C ALA A 110 8.23 -9.53 -10.79
N PRO A 111 8.13 -10.86 -10.80
CA PRO A 111 7.21 -11.54 -11.70
C PRO A 111 5.80 -11.03 -11.40
N THR A 112 5.19 -10.35 -12.36
CA THR A 112 3.80 -9.96 -12.27
C THR A 112 2.97 -11.22 -12.36
N VAL A 113 2.39 -11.65 -11.24
CA VAL A 113 1.34 -12.67 -11.29
C VAL A 113 0.13 -11.96 -11.89
N SER A 114 -0.29 -12.42 -13.07
CA SER A 114 -1.49 -11.92 -13.76
C SER A 114 -2.63 -12.88 -13.46
N LEU A 115 -3.81 -12.31 -13.25
CA LEU A 115 -5.03 -13.09 -13.15
C LEU A 115 -5.41 -13.53 -14.58
N PRO A 116 -6.16 -14.64 -14.73
CA PRO A 116 -6.68 -14.99 -16.06
C PRO A 116 -7.47 -13.83 -16.66
N GLU A 117 -7.34 -13.60 -17.97
CA GLU A 117 -7.98 -12.46 -18.65
C GLU A 117 -9.48 -12.30 -18.34
N PRO A 118 -10.33 -13.36 -18.36
CA PRO A 118 -11.74 -13.24 -17.97
C PRO A 118 -11.96 -12.76 -16.52
N VAL A 119 -11.04 -13.11 -15.63
CA VAL A 119 -11.06 -12.66 -14.23
C VAL A 119 -10.71 -11.17 -14.16
N GLU A 120 -9.69 -10.73 -14.89
CA GLU A 120 -9.31 -9.31 -14.94
C GLU A 120 -10.44 -8.44 -15.52
N GLU A 121 -11.08 -8.87 -16.61
CA GLU A 121 -12.22 -8.17 -17.22
C GLU A 121 -13.40 -8.04 -16.26
N ALA A 122 -13.74 -9.11 -15.55
CA ALA A 122 -14.82 -9.10 -14.56
C ALA A 122 -14.49 -8.18 -13.37
N LEU A 123 -13.24 -8.16 -12.91
CA LEU A 123 -12.80 -7.26 -11.84
C LEU A 123 -12.75 -5.80 -12.30
N GLN A 124 -12.41 -5.54 -13.56
CA GLN A 124 -12.45 -4.21 -14.15
C GLN A 124 -13.90 -3.69 -14.25
N SER A 125 -14.82 -4.54 -14.72
CA SER A 125 -16.25 -4.22 -14.75
C SER A 125 -16.80 -3.93 -13.35
N LEU A 126 -16.44 -4.76 -12.37
CA LEU A 126 -16.80 -4.55 -10.96
C LEU A 126 -16.27 -3.22 -10.44
N THR A 127 -15.01 -2.89 -10.74
CA THR A 127 -14.36 -1.64 -10.32
C THR A 127 -15.07 -0.40 -10.87
N GLN A 128 -15.59 -0.47 -12.10
CA GLN A 128 -16.36 0.61 -12.71
C GLN A 128 -17.77 0.76 -12.10
N ALA A 129 -18.31 -0.31 -11.51
CA ALA A 129 -19.66 -0.34 -10.96
C ALA A 129 -19.73 0.03 -9.47
N VAL A 130 -18.69 -0.26 -8.68
CA VAL A 130 -18.68 0.01 -7.24
C VAL A 130 -18.22 1.43 -6.92
N ASN A 131 -18.71 1.99 -5.81
CA ASN A 131 -18.15 3.21 -5.27
C ASN A 131 -16.87 2.90 -4.45
N LEU A 132 -15.70 3.13 -5.05
CA LEU A 132 -14.40 2.90 -4.40
C LEU A 132 -14.21 3.72 -3.11
N GLY A 133 -14.89 4.87 -2.97
CA GLY A 133 -14.84 5.67 -1.74
C GLY A 133 -15.49 4.95 -0.54
N THR A 134 -16.50 4.12 -0.77
CA THR A 134 -17.12 3.29 0.27
C THR A 134 -16.63 1.85 0.29
N GLY A 135 -15.97 1.40 -0.79
CA GLY A 135 -15.57 0.01 -0.98
C GLY A 135 -16.77 -0.93 -0.90
N LEU A 136 -16.59 -2.09 -0.26
CA LEU A 136 -17.65 -3.10 -0.10
C LEU A 136 -18.49 -2.93 1.18
N ASN A 137 -18.42 -1.76 1.82
CA ASN A 137 -19.25 -1.49 3.00
C ASN A 137 -20.73 -1.29 2.64
N HIS A 138 -21.02 -0.86 1.41
CA HIS A 138 -22.39 -0.72 0.94
C HIS A 138 -22.98 -2.08 0.51
N PRO A 139 -24.20 -2.44 0.95
CA PRO A 139 -24.76 -3.77 0.66
C PRO A 139 -24.91 -4.10 -0.83
N SER A 140 -25.16 -3.10 -1.68
CA SER A 140 -25.29 -3.31 -3.13
C SER A 140 -23.94 -3.67 -3.76
N ASP A 141 -22.88 -2.93 -3.40
CA ASP A 141 -21.52 -3.15 -3.91
C ASP A 141 -21.00 -4.52 -3.47
N LYS A 142 -21.25 -4.87 -2.20
CA LYS A 142 -20.94 -6.20 -1.67
C LYS A 142 -21.65 -7.32 -2.42
N LYS A 143 -22.97 -7.20 -2.63
CA LYS A 143 -23.74 -8.20 -3.40
C LYS A 143 -23.29 -8.27 -4.85
N HIS A 144 -22.84 -7.17 -5.44
CA HIS A 144 -22.31 -7.17 -6.79
C HIS A 144 -20.98 -7.93 -6.84
N ALA A 145 -20.04 -7.64 -5.94
CA ALA A 145 -18.78 -8.37 -5.81
C ALA A 145 -19.00 -9.88 -5.57
N GLU A 146 -19.91 -10.24 -4.65
CA GLU A 146 -20.25 -11.66 -4.38
C GLU A 146 -20.79 -12.36 -5.63
N ARG A 147 -21.65 -11.71 -6.42
CA ARG A 147 -22.17 -12.26 -7.68
C ARG A 147 -21.08 -12.42 -8.73
N THR A 148 -20.24 -11.41 -8.94
CA THR A 148 -19.14 -11.44 -9.92
C THR A 148 -18.19 -12.59 -9.62
N ILE A 149 -17.75 -12.73 -8.37
CA ILE A 149 -16.86 -13.83 -7.96
C ILE A 149 -17.54 -15.19 -8.08
N ALA A 150 -18.82 -15.31 -7.71
CA ALA A 150 -19.57 -16.56 -7.85
C ALA A 150 -19.74 -16.98 -9.33
N GLN A 151 -19.97 -16.02 -10.22
CA GLN A 151 -20.07 -16.26 -11.66
C GLN A 151 -18.75 -16.79 -12.23
N LEU A 152 -17.62 -16.13 -11.94
CA LEU A 152 -16.30 -16.59 -12.38
C LEU A 152 -16.00 -18.03 -11.94
N ARG A 153 -16.40 -18.39 -10.72
CA ARG A 153 -16.28 -19.77 -10.23
C ARG A 153 -17.18 -20.73 -11.02
N GLN A 154 -18.43 -20.36 -11.29
CA GLN A 154 -19.37 -21.19 -12.06
C GLN A 154 -18.88 -21.43 -13.49
N GLU A 155 -18.20 -20.46 -14.08
CA GLU A 155 -17.54 -20.53 -15.39
C GLU A 155 -16.24 -21.37 -15.38
N GLY A 156 -15.81 -21.84 -14.19
CA GLY A 156 -14.65 -22.72 -14.05
C GLY A 156 -13.32 -21.98 -13.91
N HIS A 157 -13.33 -20.66 -13.74
CA HIS A 157 -12.10 -19.89 -13.54
C HIS A 157 -11.53 -20.12 -12.13
N SER A 158 -10.23 -20.39 -12.07
CA SER A 158 -9.46 -20.50 -10.82
C SER A 158 -8.52 -19.30 -10.71
N PHE A 159 -8.46 -18.71 -9.51
CA PHE A 159 -7.58 -17.59 -9.22
C PHE A 159 -7.23 -17.55 -7.74
N ASP A 160 -6.05 -17.02 -7.42
CA ASP A 160 -5.63 -16.81 -6.03
C ASP A 160 -6.35 -15.58 -5.45
N PRO A 161 -7.11 -15.71 -4.35
CA PRO A 161 -7.71 -14.57 -3.68
C PRO A 161 -6.69 -13.48 -3.27
N VAL A 162 -5.45 -13.85 -2.96
CA VAL A 162 -4.37 -12.88 -2.67
C VAL A 162 -4.08 -12.03 -3.91
N GLU A 163 -4.09 -12.63 -5.10
CA GLU A 163 -3.85 -11.87 -6.32
C GLU A 163 -5.04 -10.96 -6.68
N VAL A 164 -6.27 -11.37 -6.36
CA VAL A 164 -7.45 -10.48 -6.46
C VAL A 164 -7.28 -9.23 -5.59
N ARG A 165 -6.76 -9.38 -4.35
CA ARG A 165 -6.45 -8.23 -3.50
C ARG A 165 -5.42 -7.31 -4.15
N ARG A 166 -4.30 -7.87 -4.60
CA ARG A 166 -3.21 -7.08 -5.21
C ARG A 166 -3.66 -6.36 -6.45
N TRP A 167 -4.42 -7.04 -7.31
CA TRP A 167 -5.04 -6.44 -8.48
C TRP A 167 -5.95 -5.28 -8.08
N ALA A 168 -6.79 -5.44 -7.05
CA ALA A 168 -7.69 -4.37 -6.60
C ALA A 168 -6.92 -3.14 -6.09
N GLN A 169 -5.87 -3.32 -5.29
CA GLN A 169 -5.01 -2.22 -4.83
C GLN A 169 -4.37 -1.48 -6.01
N ARG A 170 -3.84 -2.21 -7.00
CA ARG A 170 -3.29 -1.62 -8.24
C ARG A 170 -4.32 -0.83 -9.04
N ASN A 171 -5.60 -1.17 -8.91
CA ASN A 171 -6.71 -0.56 -9.64
C ASN A 171 -7.52 0.43 -8.78
N GLY A 172 -6.88 1.05 -7.78
CA GLY A 172 -7.41 2.20 -7.06
C GLY A 172 -8.37 1.87 -5.92
N TRP A 173 -8.52 0.59 -5.57
CA TRP A 173 -9.22 0.22 -4.34
C TRP A 173 -8.36 0.56 -3.14
N SER A 174 -8.98 1.11 -2.09
CA SER A 174 -8.29 1.24 -0.81
C SER A 174 -7.88 -0.14 -0.29
N SER A 175 -6.81 -0.17 0.49
CA SER A 175 -6.24 -1.39 1.05
C SER A 175 -7.25 -2.18 1.89
N SER A 176 -8.19 -1.48 2.55
CA SER A 176 -9.29 -2.10 3.28
C SER A 176 -10.34 -2.72 2.35
N ALA A 177 -10.77 -2.00 1.31
CA ALA A 177 -11.75 -2.48 0.35
C ALA A 177 -11.21 -3.68 -0.46
N ALA A 178 -9.94 -3.63 -0.86
CA ALA A 178 -9.25 -4.75 -1.51
C ALA A 178 -9.19 -5.99 -0.61
N ALA A 179 -8.93 -5.82 0.69
CA ALA A 179 -8.94 -6.92 1.65
C ALA A 179 -10.35 -7.50 1.88
N ASP A 180 -11.41 -6.71 1.72
CA ASP A 180 -12.77 -7.23 1.76
C ASP A 180 -13.12 -8.02 0.50
N LEU A 181 -12.65 -7.58 -0.67
CA LEU A 181 -12.79 -8.34 -1.92
C LEU A 181 -12.05 -9.69 -1.84
N GLU A 182 -10.86 -9.72 -1.23
CA GLU A 182 -10.14 -10.96 -0.92
C GLU A 182 -10.99 -11.93 -0.09
N LYS A 183 -11.66 -11.44 0.95
CA LYS A 183 -12.53 -12.28 1.80
C LYS A 183 -13.69 -12.86 1.00
N VAL A 184 -14.28 -12.08 0.09
CA VAL A 184 -15.33 -12.55 -0.83
C VAL A 184 -14.80 -13.66 -1.72
N ALA A 185 -13.64 -13.45 -2.37
CA ALA A 185 -12.97 -14.46 -3.19
C ALA A 185 -12.67 -15.73 -2.40
N ARG A 186 -12.08 -15.65 -1.20
CA ARG A 186 -11.80 -16.81 -0.33
C ARG A 186 -13.05 -17.59 0.03
N LYS A 187 -14.14 -16.89 0.34
CA LYS A 187 -15.42 -17.53 0.68
C LYS A 187 -15.99 -18.32 -0.49
N ALA A 188 -15.77 -17.85 -1.72
CA ALA A 188 -16.25 -18.54 -2.91
C ALA A 188 -15.52 -19.85 -3.21
N PHE A 189 -14.26 -20.04 -2.76
CA PHE A 189 -13.50 -21.28 -2.98
C PHE A 189 -13.41 -22.19 -1.75
N ARG A 190 -14.13 -21.86 -0.67
CA ARG A 190 -14.40 -22.78 0.45
C ARG A 190 -15.61 -23.65 0.12
#